data_AF-A0A9X4NM63-F1
#
_entry.id   AF-A0A9X4NM63-F1
#
_cell.length_a   1.000
_cell.length_b   1.000
_cell.length_c   1.000
_cell.angle_alpha   90.00
_cell.angle_beta   90.00
_cell.angle_gamma   90.00
#
_symmetry.space_group_name_H-M   'P 1'
#
loop_
_entity.id
_entity.type
_entity.pdbx_description
1 polymer ?
#
loop_
_entity_poly.entity_id
_entity_poly.type
_entity_poly.pdbx_seq_one_letter_code
_entity_poly.pdbx_strand_id
1 'polypeptide(L)'
;MSTERLPENWREVWAQRQRLAQLIKQVSYFNVPFMRKAYGTHEHDLPEQCNDCGVQLGELHVIGCANERCPICARQFIVCGHREATA
;
A
#
# COMPACT_ATOMS: atom_id res chain seq x y z
N MET A 1 11.72 -12.90 -13.96
CA MET A 1 11.94 -12.82 -12.50
C MET A 1 13.36 -12.30 -12.30
N SER A 2 13.56 -11.32 -11.43
CA SER A 2 14.91 -10.77 -11.19
C SER A 2 15.83 -11.87 -10.64
N THR A 3 17.05 -11.94 -11.17
CA THR A 3 18.11 -12.85 -10.72
C THR A 3 18.99 -12.23 -9.63
N GLU A 4 18.71 -10.98 -9.23
CA GLU A 4 19.43 -10.34 -8.14
C GLU A 4 19.10 -11.02 -6.81
N ARG A 5 20.17 -11.41 -6.12
CA ARG A 5 20.07 -11.88 -4.74
C ARG A 5 19.62 -10.71 -3.87
N LEU A 6 18.63 -10.96 -3.01
CA LEU A 6 18.26 -9.99 -1.98
C LEU A 6 19.47 -9.63 -1.12
N PRO A 7 19.58 -8.38 -0.65
CA PRO A 7 20.65 -8.00 0.26
C PRO A 7 20.55 -8.81 1.57
N GLU A 8 21.67 -9.04 2.23
CA GLU A 8 21.74 -9.86 3.45
C GLU A 8 20.79 -9.33 4.55
N ASN A 9 20.65 -8.01 4.65
CA ASN A 9 19.78 -7.31 5.58
C ASN A 9 18.36 -7.04 5.06
N TRP A 10 17.87 -7.81 4.07
CA TRP A 10 16.57 -7.53 3.44
C TRP A 10 15.41 -7.44 4.44
N ARG A 11 15.45 -8.19 5.55
CA ARG A 11 14.42 -8.15 6.61
C ARG A 11 14.35 -6.79 7.28
N GLU A 12 15.50 -6.20 7.59
CA GLU A 12 15.61 -4.88 8.22
C GLU A 12 15.19 -3.79 7.26
N VAL A 13 15.62 -3.90 5.99
CA VAL A 13 15.20 -3.01 4.90
C VAL A 13 13.68 -3.06 4.74
N TRP A 14 13.08 -4.26 4.77
CA TRP A 14 11.64 -4.43 4.64
C TRP A 14 10.87 -3.88 5.85
N ALA A 15 11.32 -4.17 7.07
CA ALA A 15 10.74 -3.60 8.29
C ALA A 15 10.83 -2.06 8.29
N GLN A 16 11.92 -1.50 7.76
CA GLN A 16 12.06 -0.06 7.59
C GLN A 16 11.03 0.49 6.58
N ARG A 17 10.78 -0.22 5.48
CA ARG A 17 9.73 0.16 4.51
C ARG A 17 8.35 0.17 5.14
N GLN A 18 8.02 -0.83 5.97
CA GLN A 18 6.75 -0.87 6.71
C GLN A 18 6.61 0.34 7.66
N ARG A 19 7.68 0.69 8.39
CA ARG A 19 7.71 1.89 9.25
C ARG A 19 7.55 3.18 8.46
N LEU A 20 8.32 3.36 7.38
CA LEU A 20 8.25 4.55 6.53
C LEU A 20 6.86 4.70 5.89
N ALA A 21 6.22 3.60 5.52
CA ALA A 21 4.88 3.63 4.97
C ALA A 21 3.86 4.21 5.95
N GLN A 22 4.07 4.07 7.27
CA GLN A 22 3.21 4.70 8.28
C GLN A 22 3.35 6.22 8.31
N LEU A 23 4.46 6.78 7.84
CA LEU A 23 4.69 8.22 7.82
C LEU A 23 4.08 8.89 6.58
N ILE A 24 3.93 8.15 5.49
CA ILE A 24 3.31 8.64 4.25
C ILE A 24 1.80 8.49 4.37
N LYS A 25 1.13 9.52 4.89
CA LYS A 25 -0.34 9.52 5.09
C LYS A 25 -1.15 9.89 3.85
N GLN A 26 -0.50 10.53 2.87
CA GLN A 26 -1.15 11.08 1.69
C GLN A 26 -0.41 10.63 0.42
N VAL A 27 -1.17 10.39 -0.64
CA VAL A 27 -0.67 10.10 -1.99
C VAL A 27 -1.41 10.99 -2.98
N SER A 28 -0.73 11.43 -4.03
CA SER A 28 -1.34 12.28 -5.05
C SER A 28 -1.77 11.46 -6.26
N TYR A 29 -3.01 11.65 -6.68
CA TYR A 29 -3.56 11.13 -7.94
C TYR A 29 -4.15 12.29 -8.73
N PHE A 30 -3.78 12.45 -10.01
CA PHE A 30 -4.23 13.57 -10.86
C PHE A 30 -3.92 14.94 -10.27
N ASN A 31 -2.77 15.07 -9.59
CA ASN A 31 -2.39 16.24 -8.78
C ASN A 31 -3.38 16.58 -7.64
N VAL A 32 -4.32 15.69 -7.33
CA VAL A 32 -5.22 15.79 -6.18
C VAL A 32 -4.69 14.89 -5.06
N PRO A 33 -4.48 15.43 -3.85
CA PRO A 33 -3.84 14.67 -2.80
C PRO A 33 -4.89 13.96 -1.93
N PHE A 34 -4.75 12.64 -1.78
CA PHE A 34 -5.72 11.77 -1.09
C PHE A 34 -5.14 11.13 0.16
N MET A 35 -5.95 11.03 1.22
CA MET A 35 -5.59 10.29 2.42
C MET A 35 -5.60 8.79 2.14
N ARG A 36 -4.50 8.13 2.50
CA ARG A 36 -4.39 6.67 2.39
C ARG A 36 -5.29 6.00 3.41
N LYS A 37 -5.75 4.80 3.06
CA LYS A 37 -6.63 3.99 3.91
C LYS A 37 -5.82 2.90 4.60
N ALA A 38 -6.10 2.70 5.88
CA ALA A 38 -5.50 1.64 6.66
C ALA A 38 -6.02 0.28 6.22
N TYR A 39 -5.18 -0.74 6.36
CA TYR A 39 -5.56 -2.13 6.17
C TYR A 39 -6.72 -2.49 7.10
N GLY A 40 -7.76 -3.14 6.57
CA GLY A 40 -8.97 -3.45 7.33
C GLY A 40 -10.09 -2.41 7.27
N THR A 41 -9.88 -1.23 6.67
CA THR A 41 -10.91 -0.16 6.70
C THR A 41 -12.17 -0.48 5.89
N HIS A 42 -12.06 -1.31 4.85
CA HIS A 42 -13.13 -1.52 3.85
C HIS A 42 -13.63 -2.96 3.76
N GLU A 43 -13.04 -3.87 4.54
CA GLU A 43 -13.28 -5.30 4.46
C GLU A 43 -13.41 -5.83 5.87
N HIS A 44 -14.38 -6.70 6.09
CA HIS A 44 -14.55 -7.46 7.33
C HIS A 44 -13.85 -8.81 7.18
N ASP A 45 -13.45 -9.42 8.29
CA ASP A 45 -12.85 -10.76 8.34
C ASP A 45 -11.51 -10.91 7.58
N LEU A 46 -10.65 -9.89 7.68
CA LEU A 46 -9.29 -9.95 7.17
C LEU A 46 -8.32 -10.57 8.19
N PRO A 47 -7.24 -11.24 7.74
CA PRO A 47 -6.16 -11.67 8.62
C PRO A 47 -5.52 -10.48 9.37
N GLU A 48 -4.97 -10.75 10.56
CA GLU A 48 -4.27 -9.73 11.37
C GLU A 48 -3.16 -9.00 10.59
N GLN A 49 -2.51 -9.72 9.67
CA GLN A 49 -1.43 -9.20 8.82
C GLN A 49 -1.80 -9.26 7.34
N CYS A 50 -1.42 -8.23 6.60
CA CYS A 50 -1.56 -8.24 5.16
C CYS A 50 -0.65 -9.32 4.54
N ASN A 51 -1.23 -10.25 3.77
CA ASN A 51 -0.50 -11.34 3.13
C ASN A 51 0.57 -10.91 2.10
N ASP A 52 0.50 -9.66 1.62
CA ASP A 52 1.45 -9.13 0.65
C ASP A 52 2.56 -8.33 1.36
N CYS A 53 2.19 -7.27 2.09
CA CYS A 53 3.19 -6.37 2.66
C CYS A 53 3.52 -6.60 4.15
N GLY A 54 2.75 -7.45 4.85
CA GLY A 54 3.00 -7.83 6.24
C GLY A 54 2.68 -6.76 7.31
N VAL A 55 1.93 -5.70 6.96
CA VAL A 55 1.48 -4.70 7.94
C VAL A 55 0.27 -5.22 8.72
N GLN A 56 0.07 -4.72 9.93
CA GLN A 56 -1.03 -5.12 10.80
C GLN A 56 -2.36 -4.44 10.41
N LEU A 57 -3.48 -5.01 10.86
CA LEU A 57 -4.78 -4.35 10.80
C LEU A 57 -4.72 -2.96 11.44
N GLY A 58 -5.24 -1.96 10.74
CA GLY A 58 -5.18 -0.55 11.16
C GLY A 58 -3.92 0.20 10.71
N GLU A 59 -2.89 -0.48 10.18
CA GLU A 59 -1.70 0.16 9.62
C GLU A 59 -1.87 0.50 8.13
N LEU A 60 -1.09 1.48 7.65
CA LEU A 60 -1.02 1.77 6.22
C LEU A 60 -0.17 0.73 5.51
N HIS A 61 -0.62 0.26 4.34
CA HIS A 61 0.15 -0.65 3.50
C HIS A 61 1.53 -0.07 3.13
N VAL A 62 2.49 -0.92 2.75
CA VAL A 62 3.68 -0.43 2.02
C VAL A 62 3.23 0.08 0.65
N ILE A 63 3.75 1.23 0.21
CA ILE A 63 3.41 1.79 -1.11
C ILE A 63 3.71 0.75 -2.19
N GLY A 64 2.70 0.46 -3.02
CA GLY A 64 2.78 -0.56 -4.07
C GLY A 64 2.35 -1.96 -3.63
N CYS A 65 1.84 -2.12 -2.40
CA CYS A 65 1.17 -3.34 -1.96
C CYS A 65 -0.01 -3.69 -2.87
N ALA A 66 -0.13 -4.96 -3.26
CA ALA A 66 -1.19 -5.47 -4.12
C ALA A 66 -2.59 -5.35 -3.48
N ASN A 67 -2.65 -5.32 -2.14
CA ASN A 67 -3.90 -5.17 -1.39
C ASN A 67 -4.22 -3.72 -1.01
N GLU A 68 -3.36 -2.75 -1.32
CA GLU A 68 -3.65 -1.34 -1.07
C GLU A 68 -4.93 -0.91 -1.80
N ARG A 69 -5.79 -0.11 -1.16
CA ARG A 69 -7.08 0.30 -1.74
C ARG A 69 -7.02 1.73 -2.27
N CYS A 70 -7.61 1.95 -3.44
CA CYS A 70 -7.75 3.27 -4.04
C CYS A 70 -8.59 4.18 -3.13
N PRO A 71 -8.11 5.39 -2.78
CA PRO A 71 -8.85 6.28 -1.89
C PRO A 71 -10.11 6.87 -2.53
N ILE A 72 -10.30 6.71 -3.85
CA ILE A 72 -11.46 7.21 -4.60
C ILE A 72 -12.61 6.19 -4.60
N CYS A 73 -12.34 4.92 -4.92
CA CYS A 73 -13.38 3.88 -5.07
C CYS A 73 -13.21 2.63 -4.21
N ALA A 74 -12.20 2.58 -3.33
CA ALA A 74 -11.87 1.44 -2.48
C ALA A 74 -11.55 0.11 -3.21
N ARG A 75 -11.46 0.08 -4.55
CA ARG A 75 -10.95 -1.08 -5.29
C ARG A 75 -9.43 -1.24 -5.07
N GLN A 76 -8.90 -2.43 -5.36
CA GLN A 76 -7.46 -2.67 -5.32
C GLN A 76 -6.73 -1.64 -6.18
N PHE A 77 -5.69 -1.05 -5.61
CA PHE A 77 -5.01 0.10 -6.17
C PHE A 77 -4.30 -0.24 -7.48
N ILE A 78 -3.58 -1.37 -7.51
CA ILE A 78 -2.80 -1.83 -8.67
C ILE A 78 -3.65 -2.12 -9.92
N VAL A 79 -4.94 -2.43 -9.75
CA VAL A 79 -5.89 -2.66 -10.86
C VAL A 79 -6.94 -1.54 -10.98
N CYS A 80 -6.76 -0.43 -10.25
CA CYS A 80 -7.70 0.67 -10.26
C CYS A 80 -7.61 1.41 -11.60
N GLY A 81 -8.74 1.51 -12.31
CA GLY A 81 -8.83 2.11 -13.64
C GLY A 81 -9.13 3.61 -13.66
N HIS A 82 -9.10 4.30 -12.52
CA HIS A 82 -9.15 5.77 -12.56
C HIS A 82 -7.90 6.26 -13.29
N ARG A 83 -8.11 6.97 -14.39
CA ARG A 83 -7.06 7.60 -15.19
C ARG A 83 -7.23 9.10 -15.12
N GLU A 84 -6.16 9.83 -15.43
CA GLU A 84 -6.22 11.29 -15.45
C GLU A 84 -7.33 11.68 -16.42
N ALA A 85 -8.21 12.59 -16.01
CA ALA A 85 -8.98 13.33 -16.99
C ALA A 85 -7.93 14.15 -17.74
N THR A 86 -7.63 13.77 -18.98
CA THR A 86 -6.85 14.61 -19.89
C THR A 86 -7.54 15.97 -19.96
N ALA A 87 -6.86 16.99 -19.46
CA ALA A 87 -7.18 18.39 -19.71
C ALA A 87 -6.97 18.71 -21.19
#